data_AF-A0A9X2NPN5-F1
#
_entry.id   AF-A0A9X2NPN5-F1
#
_cell.length_a   1.000
_cell.length_b   1.000
_cell.length_c   1.000
_cell.angle_alpha   90.00
_cell.angle_beta   90.00
_cell.angle_gamma   90.00
#
_symmetry.space_group_name_H-M   'P 1'
#
loop_
_entity.id
_entity.type
_entity.pdbx_description
1 polymer ?
#
loop_
_entity_poly.entity_id
_entity_poly.type
_entity_poly.pdbx_seq_one_letter_code
_entity_poly.pdbx_strand_id
1 'polypeptide(L)'
;MKSSLVRRGGLLAAVVASVVLAGAAPASAAPGDGSAYGVNVDVKLLGADAVKVGPLAAANTAGPTTSTLASATVPGILTAGVITTEAKRDDNSGAVTAKATTADVGVPLLKAALGNVGVKTVEAVCTATQEGVKGSSTLADAKLGSIGAVDANPAPNTQIKVGLAGINIATIILNEQIKNKDGSLTVNAIHVKLLGGVVGSLGSGDVIVSSATCGPAAPPMPLASGAGLWIGLGLLGAIAVPVGTRIYRRRATQA
;
A
#
# COMPACT_ATOMS: atom_id res chain seq x y z
N MET A 1 -9.89 -21.87 -71.52
CA MET A 1 -11.00 -22.56 -70.81
C MET A 1 -10.37 -23.61 -69.91
N LYS A 2 -10.48 -23.67 -68.58
CA LYS A 2 -11.29 -22.97 -67.57
C LYS A 2 -10.38 -22.68 -66.37
N SER A 3 -10.55 -21.49 -65.81
CA SER A 3 -9.97 -21.01 -64.56
C SER A 3 -10.82 -21.44 -63.36
N SER A 4 -10.20 -21.35 -62.17
CA SER A 4 -10.75 -20.83 -60.91
C SER A 4 -11.12 -21.78 -59.77
N LEU A 5 -10.84 -21.27 -58.56
CA LEU A 5 -11.37 -21.60 -57.22
C LEU A 5 -10.82 -22.92 -56.65
N VAL A 6 -10.02 -22.95 -55.59
CA VAL A 6 -10.36 -22.49 -54.23
C VAL A 6 -9.05 -22.23 -53.46
N ARG A 7 -8.75 -20.98 -53.11
CA ARG A 7 -7.75 -20.65 -52.07
C ARG A 7 -8.01 -19.26 -51.48
N ARG A 8 -9.17 -19.08 -50.86
CA ARG A 8 -9.46 -17.90 -50.02
C ARG A 8 -10.37 -18.34 -48.87
N GLY A 9 -9.77 -18.54 -47.70
CA GLY A 9 -10.48 -18.78 -46.46
C GLY A 9 -9.73 -18.07 -45.32
N GLY A 10 -10.28 -16.94 -44.90
CA GLY A 10 -10.15 -16.44 -43.53
C GLY A 10 -8.81 -15.85 -43.09
N LEU A 11 -8.48 -14.65 -43.58
CA LEU A 11 -7.76 -13.68 -42.74
C LEU A 11 -8.82 -12.73 -42.16
N LEU A 12 -9.40 -13.17 -41.05
CA LEU A 12 -10.29 -12.39 -40.22
C LEU A 12 -9.51 -11.23 -39.59
N ALA A 13 -10.11 -10.05 -39.71
CA ALA A 13 -9.68 -8.81 -39.10
C ALA A 13 -9.60 -8.94 -37.57
N ALA A 14 -8.48 -8.51 -37.00
CA ALA A 14 -8.38 -8.16 -35.59
C ALA A 14 -7.76 -6.77 -35.48
N VAL A 15 -8.55 -5.75 -35.82
CA VAL A 15 -8.31 -4.37 -35.37
C VAL A 15 -8.96 -4.27 -34.01
N VAL A 16 -8.21 -4.53 -32.95
CA VAL A 16 -8.62 -4.15 -31.59
C VAL A 16 -7.93 -2.83 -31.28
N ALA A 17 -8.68 -1.75 -31.46
CA ALA A 17 -8.33 -0.42 -31.00
C ALA A 17 -8.18 -0.44 -29.47
N SER A 18 -6.95 -0.31 -28.99
CA SER A 18 -6.62 -0.09 -27.58
C SER A 18 -6.47 1.40 -27.34
N VAL A 19 -7.59 2.09 -27.29
CA VAL A 19 -7.72 3.34 -26.54
C VAL A 19 -8.65 3.00 -25.41
N VAL A 20 -8.28 3.34 -24.17
CA VAL A 20 -9.16 3.89 -23.12
C VAL A 20 -8.43 3.91 -21.76
N LEU A 21 -8.23 5.16 -21.30
CA LEU A 21 -8.21 5.63 -19.91
C LEU A 21 -6.99 5.33 -19.02
N ALA A 22 -6.04 6.27 -19.02
CA ALA A 22 -5.27 6.65 -17.85
C ALA A 22 -6.21 7.30 -16.80
N GLY A 23 -7.05 6.49 -16.17
CA GLY A 23 -7.68 6.82 -14.88
C GLY A 23 -6.74 6.34 -13.78
N ALA A 24 -6.50 7.17 -12.77
CA ALA A 24 -5.81 6.75 -11.55
C ALA A 24 -6.61 5.62 -10.89
N ALA A 25 -6.30 4.38 -11.25
CA ALA A 25 -6.81 3.22 -10.53
C ALA A 25 -6.26 3.27 -9.11
N PRO A 26 -7.05 2.91 -8.09
CA PRO A 26 -6.46 2.59 -6.79
C PRO A 26 -5.38 1.54 -7.04
N ALA A 27 -4.18 1.75 -6.51
CA ALA A 27 -3.12 0.75 -6.55
C ALA A 27 -3.68 -0.51 -5.89
N SER A 28 -4.13 -1.46 -6.71
CA SER A 28 -4.70 -2.73 -6.24
C SER A 28 -3.54 -3.51 -5.64
N ALA A 29 -3.51 -3.65 -4.33
CA ALA A 29 -2.53 -4.51 -3.67
C ALA A 29 -2.99 -5.96 -3.85
N ALA A 30 -2.19 -6.77 -4.51
CA ALA A 30 -2.42 -8.20 -4.64
C ALA A 30 -2.03 -8.92 -3.32
N PRO A 31 -2.48 -10.17 -3.11
CA PRO A 31 -1.93 -11.01 -2.06
C PRO A 31 -0.40 -11.06 -2.11
N GLY A 32 0.24 -10.66 -1.01
CA GLY A 32 1.70 -10.59 -0.94
C GLY A 32 2.30 -9.19 -1.20
N ASP A 33 1.47 -8.20 -1.52
CA ASP A 33 1.90 -6.81 -1.64
C ASP A 33 1.85 -6.11 -0.28
N GLY A 34 2.87 -5.30 -0.01
CA GLY A 34 2.93 -4.45 1.18
C GLY A 34 3.71 -3.19 0.88
N SER A 35 3.32 -2.08 1.49
CA SER A 35 4.04 -0.81 1.38
C SER A 35 3.96 -0.01 2.67
N ALA A 36 4.97 0.80 2.92
CA ALA A 36 5.02 1.69 4.06
C ALA A 36 5.73 3.00 3.70
N TYR A 37 5.32 4.10 4.31
CA TYR A 37 6.02 5.39 4.21
C TYR A 37 5.91 6.13 5.54
N GLY A 38 6.92 6.94 5.86
CA GLY A 38 6.95 7.63 7.15
C GLY A 38 6.22 8.96 7.17
N VAL A 39 6.31 9.74 6.09
CA VAL A 39 5.69 11.07 6.03
C VAL A 39 5.10 11.30 4.65
N ASN A 40 3.86 11.79 4.61
CA ASN A 40 3.23 12.34 3.43
C ASN A 40 2.45 13.60 3.82
N VAL A 41 2.76 14.72 3.18
CA VAL A 41 2.15 16.02 3.42
C VAL A 41 1.58 16.50 2.09
N ASP A 42 0.29 16.79 2.07
CA ASP A 42 -0.39 17.41 0.93
C ASP A 42 -1.38 18.44 1.48
N VAL A 43 -0.92 19.68 1.67
CA VAL A 43 -1.72 20.73 2.28
C VAL A 43 -1.71 22.00 1.45
N LYS A 44 -2.83 22.71 1.47
CA LYS A 44 -2.97 24.05 0.92
C LYS A 44 -3.43 24.98 2.02
N LEU A 45 -2.51 25.82 2.51
CA LEU A 45 -2.80 26.78 3.57
C LEU A 45 -3.44 28.05 2.99
N LEU A 46 -4.24 28.73 3.80
CA LEU A 46 -4.90 29.97 3.36
C LEU A 46 -3.85 31.06 3.07
N GLY A 47 -3.88 31.61 1.85
CA GLY A 47 -2.95 32.67 1.45
C GLY A 47 -1.52 32.21 1.14
N ALA A 48 -1.28 30.90 1.06
CA ALA A 48 0.01 30.33 0.70
C ALA A 48 -0.13 29.31 -0.44
N ASP A 49 1.00 28.99 -1.07
CA ASP A 49 1.07 27.95 -2.09
C ASP A 49 0.83 26.56 -1.49
N ALA A 50 0.35 25.64 -2.33
CA ALA A 50 0.19 24.25 -1.93
C ALA A 50 1.55 23.60 -1.66
N VAL A 51 1.67 22.92 -0.52
CA VAL A 51 2.87 22.21 -0.09
C VAL A 51 2.60 20.72 -0.20
N LYS A 52 3.40 20.05 -1.06
CA LYS A 52 3.36 18.61 -1.24
C LYS A 52 4.74 18.03 -0.97
N VAL A 53 4.85 17.15 0.03
CA VAL A 53 6.10 16.48 0.43
C VAL A 53 5.83 15.01 0.71
N GLY A 54 6.60 14.13 0.09
CA GLY A 54 6.51 12.68 0.30
C GLY A 54 5.87 11.94 -0.88
N PRO A 55 5.72 10.61 -0.76
CA PRO A 55 6.01 9.79 0.43
C PRO A 55 7.51 9.73 0.75
N LEU A 56 7.87 10.01 2.00
CA LEU A 56 9.26 9.95 2.48
C LEU A 56 9.57 8.58 3.11
N ALA A 57 10.80 8.11 2.89
CA ALA A 57 11.26 6.78 3.27
C ALA A 57 10.25 5.70 2.84
N ALA A 58 9.90 5.63 1.56
CA ALA A 58 8.98 4.62 1.07
C ALA A 58 9.65 3.23 1.00
N ALA A 59 8.93 2.20 1.46
CA ALA A 59 9.30 0.80 1.34
C ALA A 59 8.16 0.00 0.69
N ASN A 60 8.50 -1.06 -0.04
CA ASN A 60 7.56 -1.94 -0.73
C ASN A 60 8.11 -3.38 -0.77
N THR A 61 7.22 -4.39 -0.76
CA THR A 61 7.60 -5.80 -0.91
C THR A 61 8.25 -6.12 -2.26
N ALA A 62 7.95 -5.36 -3.32
CA ALA A 62 8.62 -5.40 -4.63
C ALA A 62 9.96 -4.62 -4.65
N GLY A 63 10.31 -3.98 -3.53
CA GLY A 63 11.53 -3.21 -3.36
C GLY A 63 11.31 -1.69 -3.38
N PRO A 64 12.20 -0.91 -2.72
CA PRO A 64 13.10 -1.38 -1.65
C PRO A 64 12.28 -1.86 -0.43
N THR A 65 12.66 -2.98 0.18
CA THR A 65 11.91 -3.59 1.30
C THR A 65 12.14 -2.88 2.63
N THR A 66 13.17 -2.05 2.71
CA THR A 66 13.45 -1.17 3.85
C THR A 66 13.91 0.19 3.35
N SER A 67 13.57 1.24 4.07
CA SER A 67 14.04 2.59 3.79
C SER A 67 14.23 3.35 5.09
N THR A 68 15.20 4.27 5.12
CA THR A 68 15.48 5.08 6.30
C THR A 68 15.83 6.49 5.89
N LEU A 69 15.28 7.47 6.59
CA LEU A 69 15.58 8.89 6.44
C LEU A 69 15.91 9.47 7.82
N ALA A 70 17.00 10.21 7.93
CA ALA A 70 17.49 10.71 9.23
C ALA A 70 16.52 11.72 9.89
N SER A 71 15.87 12.55 9.07
CA SER A 71 14.90 13.55 9.53
C SER A 71 14.09 14.08 8.36
N ALA A 72 12.88 14.56 8.63
CA ALA A 72 12.07 15.31 7.68
C ALA A 72 11.50 16.57 8.35
N THR A 73 11.68 17.72 7.70
CA THR A 73 11.12 18.98 8.18
C THR A 73 10.39 19.67 7.05
N VAL A 74 9.11 19.94 7.27
CA VAL A 74 8.27 20.78 6.41
C VAL A 74 7.98 22.06 7.22
N PRO A 75 8.63 23.19 6.90
CA PRO A 75 8.55 24.40 7.70
C PRO A 75 7.10 24.81 8.01
N GLY A 76 6.81 25.04 9.30
CA GLY A 76 5.48 25.43 9.77
C GLY A 76 4.42 24.32 9.77
N ILE A 77 4.71 23.13 9.22
CA ILE A 77 3.73 22.06 9.07
C ILE A 77 4.07 20.85 9.95
N LEU A 78 5.25 20.27 9.75
CA LEU A 78 5.66 19.00 10.37
C LEU A 78 7.17 18.99 10.62
N THR A 79 7.58 18.44 11.75
CA THR A 79 8.95 18.01 12.01
C THR A 79 8.94 16.52 12.37
N ALA A 80 9.92 15.77 11.89
CA ALA A 80 10.10 14.37 12.18
C ALA A 80 11.60 14.08 12.29
N GLY A 81 11.98 13.31 13.31
CA GLY A 81 13.31 12.72 13.45
C GLY A 81 13.47 11.51 12.53
N VAL A 82 14.19 10.50 13.01
CA VAL A 82 14.50 9.31 12.21
C VAL A 82 13.21 8.60 11.78
N ILE A 83 13.11 8.35 10.48
CA ILE A 83 12.04 7.60 9.85
C ILE A 83 12.63 6.29 9.37
N THR A 84 12.02 5.18 9.76
CA THR A 84 12.36 3.83 9.28
C THR A 84 11.09 3.14 8.82
N THR A 85 11.14 2.57 7.62
CA THR A 85 10.02 1.81 7.07
C THR A 85 10.49 0.46 6.56
N GLU A 86 9.60 -0.52 6.63
CA GLU A 86 9.83 -1.83 6.08
C GLU A 86 8.54 -2.41 5.49
N ALA A 87 8.69 -3.19 4.44
CA ALA A 87 7.64 -3.97 3.82
C ALA A 87 8.24 -5.31 3.39
N LYS A 88 7.87 -6.38 4.09
CA LYS A 88 8.43 -7.71 3.91
C LYS A 88 7.32 -8.71 3.64
N ARG A 89 7.59 -9.59 2.69
CA ARG A 89 6.81 -10.80 2.44
C ARG A 89 7.62 -11.99 2.94
N ASP A 90 6.98 -12.87 3.70
CA ASP A 90 7.54 -14.14 4.09
C ASP A 90 7.25 -15.18 2.99
N ASP A 91 8.30 -15.73 2.38
CA ASP A 91 8.17 -16.64 1.24
C ASP A 91 7.57 -18.01 1.62
N ASN A 92 7.66 -18.40 2.90
CA ASN A 92 7.19 -19.70 3.37
C ASN A 92 5.68 -19.71 3.63
N SER A 93 5.18 -18.64 4.25
CA SER A 93 3.79 -18.50 4.68
C SER A 93 2.96 -17.60 3.76
N GLY A 94 3.61 -16.78 2.93
CA GLY A 94 2.96 -15.73 2.14
C GLY A 94 2.51 -14.53 2.98
N ALA A 95 2.86 -14.49 4.28
CA ALA A 95 2.48 -13.39 5.15
C ALA A 95 3.21 -12.10 4.76
N VAL A 96 2.50 -10.97 4.85
CA VAL A 96 3.08 -9.64 4.59
C VAL A 96 3.07 -8.85 5.87
N THR A 97 4.20 -8.23 6.19
CA THR A 97 4.30 -7.25 7.27
C THR A 97 4.81 -5.95 6.70
N ALA A 98 4.01 -4.90 6.83
CA ALA A 98 4.39 -3.53 6.54
C ALA A 98 4.45 -2.74 7.84
N LYS A 99 5.50 -1.95 8.01
CA LYS A 99 5.74 -1.17 9.22
C LYS A 99 6.38 0.18 8.88
N ALA A 100 5.91 1.22 9.55
CA ALA A 100 6.50 2.55 9.49
C ALA A 100 6.68 3.08 10.91
N THR A 101 7.90 3.49 11.24
CA THR A 101 8.28 4.09 12.51
C THR A 101 8.88 5.46 12.27
N THR A 102 8.38 6.47 12.98
CA THR A 102 8.89 7.84 12.93
C THR A 102 9.17 8.32 14.35
N ALA A 103 10.39 8.79 14.61
CA ALA A 103 10.78 9.38 15.88
C ALA A 103 10.54 10.90 15.91
N ASP A 104 10.41 11.44 17.11
CA ASP A 104 10.40 12.88 17.40
C ASP A 104 9.50 13.70 16.46
N VAL A 105 8.24 13.28 16.38
CA VAL A 105 7.22 13.92 15.54
C VAL A 105 6.74 15.19 16.25
N GLY A 106 6.70 16.29 15.53
CA GLY A 106 6.08 17.53 15.93
C GLY A 106 5.15 18.04 14.84
N VAL A 107 4.01 18.62 15.21
CA VAL A 107 3.02 19.16 14.26
C VAL A 107 2.83 20.66 14.49
N PRO A 108 3.80 21.51 14.08
CA PRO A 108 3.69 22.97 14.22
C PRO A 108 2.43 23.57 13.57
N LEU A 109 1.86 22.91 12.57
CA LEU A 109 0.62 23.33 11.89
C LEU A 109 -0.53 23.62 12.86
N LEU A 110 -0.61 22.85 13.95
CA LEU A 110 -1.70 22.95 14.93
C LEU A 110 -1.34 23.83 16.12
N LYS A 111 -0.18 24.50 16.10
CA LYS A 111 0.34 25.24 17.26
C LYS A 111 -0.58 26.36 17.73
N ALA A 112 -1.26 27.04 16.80
CA ALA A 112 -2.20 28.10 17.16
C ALA A 112 -3.45 27.58 17.89
N ALA A 113 -3.86 26.34 17.63
CA ALA A 113 -5.08 25.76 18.19
C ALA A 113 -4.82 24.93 19.45
N LEU A 114 -3.76 24.12 19.44
CA LEU A 114 -3.46 23.18 20.51
C LEU A 114 -2.19 23.54 21.28
N GLY A 115 -1.34 24.45 20.80
CA GLY A 115 0.01 24.62 21.33
C GLY A 115 0.95 23.52 20.83
N ASN A 116 1.94 23.13 21.64
CA ASN A 116 2.95 22.18 21.18
C ASN A 116 2.39 20.76 21.08
N VAL A 117 2.21 20.28 19.85
CA VAL A 117 1.84 18.90 19.53
C VAL A 117 3.09 18.11 19.20
N GLY A 118 3.33 17.03 19.93
CA GLY A 118 4.49 16.18 19.71
C GLY A 118 4.30 14.74 20.18
N VAL A 119 4.99 13.81 19.52
CA VAL A 119 5.00 12.38 19.81
C VAL A 119 6.42 11.86 19.67
N LYS A 120 6.92 11.12 20.66
CA LYS A 120 8.30 10.66 20.67
C LYS A 120 8.54 9.53 19.67
N THR A 121 7.59 8.60 19.54
CA THR A 121 7.68 7.53 18.56
C THR A 121 6.29 7.20 18.04
N VAL A 122 6.16 7.18 16.72
CA VAL A 122 4.93 6.89 16.00
C VAL A 122 5.16 5.66 15.14
N GLU A 123 4.43 4.60 15.44
CA GLU A 123 4.52 3.33 14.72
C GLU A 123 3.16 2.97 14.11
N ALA A 124 3.16 2.61 12.82
CA ALA A 124 2.06 1.92 12.16
C ALA A 124 2.53 0.53 11.76
N VAL A 125 1.72 -0.48 12.05
CA VAL A 125 1.95 -1.87 11.64
C VAL A 125 0.71 -2.37 10.93
N CYS A 126 0.93 -3.00 9.80
CA CYS A 126 -0.06 -3.80 9.14
C CYS A 126 0.53 -5.20 8.91
N THR A 127 -0.30 -6.22 9.13
CA THR A 127 0.06 -7.62 8.87
C THR A 127 -1.07 -8.32 8.13
N ALA A 128 -0.76 -8.87 6.96
CA ALA A 128 -1.64 -9.76 6.22
C ALA A 128 -1.17 -11.22 6.38
N THR A 129 -2.06 -12.07 6.87
CA THR A 129 -1.82 -13.51 7.08
C THR A 129 -2.95 -14.31 6.45
N GLN A 130 -2.88 -15.64 6.50
CA GLN A 130 -3.98 -16.51 6.07
C GLN A 130 -5.24 -16.36 6.94
N GLU A 131 -5.12 -15.90 8.19
CA GLU A 131 -6.27 -15.65 9.08
C GLU A 131 -7.01 -14.35 8.75
N GLY A 132 -6.38 -13.46 7.99
CA GLY A 132 -6.88 -12.12 7.73
C GLY A 132 -5.81 -11.05 7.77
N VAL A 133 -6.25 -9.82 7.57
CA VAL A 133 -5.43 -8.61 7.65
C VAL A 133 -5.72 -7.88 8.95
N LYS A 134 -4.67 -7.56 9.71
CA LYS A 134 -4.72 -6.86 11.00
C LYS A 134 -3.87 -5.60 10.92
N GLY A 135 -4.31 -4.55 11.61
CA GLY A 135 -3.63 -3.27 11.65
C GLY A 135 -3.61 -2.71 13.07
N SER A 136 -2.54 -1.99 13.40
CA SER A 136 -2.38 -1.33 14.70
C SER A 136 -1.43 -0.15 14.61
N SER A 137 -1.54 0.77 15.56
CA SER A 137 -0.58 1.86 15.72
C SER A 137 -0.16 2.02 17.18
N THR A 138 1.10 2.38 17.39
CA THR A 138 1.67 2.67 18.71
C THR A 138 2.19 4.10 18.73
N LEU A 139 1.84 4.87 19.76
CA LEU A 139 2.19 6.27 19.96
C LEU A 139 2.89 6.46 21.31
N ALA A 140 4.22 6.39 21.33
CA ALA A 140 4.98 6.57 22.57
C ALA A 140 5.05 8.06 22.96
N ASP A 141 4.73 8.36 24.21
CA ASP A 141 4.76 9.71 24.80
C ASP A 141 4.01 10.77 23.97
N ALA A 142 2.86 10.40 23.41
CA ALA A 142 2.09 11.30 22.57
C ALA A 142 1.36 12.38 23.38
N LYS A 143 1.65 13.65 23.07
CA LYS A 143 1.06 14.84 23.70
C LYS A 143 0.51 15.78 22.63
N LEU A 144 -0.80 15.97 22.62
CA LEU A 144 -1.50 16.80 21.63
C LEU A 144 -1.78 18.21 22.18
N GLY A 145 -0.76 18.86 22.74
CA GLY A 145 -0.87 20.21 23.27
C GLY A 145 -1.89 20.33 24.40
N SER A 146 -2.85 21.25 24.27
CA SER A 146 -3.93 21.51 25.25
C SER A 146 -4.86 20.33 25.48
N ILE A 147 -4.88 19.35 24.57
CA ILE A 147 -5.63 18.09 24.73
C ILE A 147 -4.93 17.17 25.73
N GLY A 148 -3.62 17.33 25.93
CA GLY A 148 -2.83 16.52 26.85
C GLY A 148 -2.33 15.22 26.23
N ALA A 149 -2.06 14.24 27.10
CA ALA A 149 -1.57 12.93 26.70
C ALA A 149 -2.69 12.09 26.07
N VAL A 150 -2.34 11.29 25.06
CA VAL A 150 -3.25 10.30 24.46
C VAL A 150 -2.79 8.88 24.77
N ASP A 151 -3.69 7.93 24.62
CA ASP A 151 -3.37 6.50 24.78
C ASP A 151 -2.25 6.10 23.83
N ALA A 152 -1.32 5.26 24.31
CA ALA A 152 -0.22 4.76 23.51
C ALA A 152 -0.67 3.79 22.41
N ASN A 153 -1.83 3.14 22.57
CA ASN A 153 -2.42 2.21 21.60
C ASN A 153 -3.89 2.61 21.38
N PRO A 154 -4.14 3.75 20.72
CA PRO A 154 -5.51 4.24 20.55
C PRO A 154 -6.35 3.23 19.76
N ALA A 155 -7.64 3.14 20.10
CA ALA A 155 -8.58 2.31 19.36
C ALA A 155 -8.61 2.71 17.87
N PRO A 156 -8.93 1.77 16.95
CA PRO A 156 -9.00 2.08 15.53
C PRO A 156 -9.91 3.27 15.23
N ASN A 157 -9.45 4.19 14.38
CA ASN A 157 -10.16 5.39 13.94
C ASN A 157 -10.54 6.34 15.09
N THR A 158 -9.67 6.49 16.08
CA THR A 158 -9.88 7.46 17.18
C THR A 158 -9.77 8.88 16.62
N GLN A 159 -10.85 9.65 16.66
CA GLN A 159 -10.92 11.00 16.10
C GLN A 159 -10.91 12.08 17.19
N ILE A 160 -10.10 13.11 16.97
CA ILE A 160 -9.95 14.25 17.85
C ILE A 160 -10.18 15.51 17.00
N LYS A 161 -11.25 16.24 17.34
CA LYS A 161 -11.59 17.50 16.66
C LYS A 161 -10.74 18.63 17.21
N VAL A 162 -10.17 19.44 16.32
CA VAL A 162 -9.29 20.55 16.67
C VAL A 162 -10.02 21.85 16.40
N GLY A 163 -10.38 22.53 17.48
CA GLY A 163 -11.04 23.82 17.43
C GLY A 163 -10.08 24.99 17.58
N LEU A 164 -10.32 26.07 16.84
CA LEU A 164 -9.72 27.39 17.08
C LEU A 164 -10.85 28.42 17.14
N ALA A 165 -10.92 29.19 18.24
CA ALA A 165 -11.95 30.19 18.46
C ALA A 165 -13.40 29.66 18.26
N GLY A 166 -13.67 28.42 18.69
CA GLY A 166 -14.99 27.78 18.56
C GLY A 166 -15.29 27.17 17.19
N ILE A 167 -14.37 27.25 16.23
CA ILE A 167 -14.52 26.69 14.88
C ILE A 167 -13.65 25.44 14.76
N ASN A 168 -14.22 24.34 14.28
CA ASN A 168 -13.46 23.12 13.99
C ASN A 168 -12.65 23.30 12.70
N ILE A 169 -11.32 23.33 12.82
CA ILE A 169 -10.39 23.63 11.72
C ILE A 169 -9.64 22.41 11.21
N ALA A 170 -9.53 21.35 12.03
CA ALA A 170 -8.86 20.12 11.66
C ALA A 170 -9.41 18.93 12.45
N THR A 171 -9.19 17.72 11.94
CA THR A 171 -9.42 16.48 12.67
C THR A 171 -8.12 15.70 12.71
N ILE A 172 -7.67 15.33 13.91
CA ILE A 172 -6.58 14.36 14.09
C ILE A 172 -7.23 12.99 14.21
N ILE A 173 -6.82 12.05 13.38
CA ILE A 173 -7.28 10.67 13.37
C ILE A 173 -6.07 9.81 13.76
N LEU A 174 -6.20 9.13 14.90
CA LEU A 174 -5.19 8.21 15.41
C LEU A 174 -5.60 6.77 15.06
N ASN A 175 -4.62 5.93 14.71
CA ASN A 175 -4.86 4.55 14.29
C ASN A 175 -5.94 4.47 13.19
N GLU A 176 -5.86 5.31 12.16
CA GLU A 176 -6.83 5.27 11.08
C GLU A 176 -6.65 3.97 10.30
N GLN A 177 -7.71 3.16 10.22
CA GLN A 177 -7.70 1.88 9.53
C GLN A 177 -8.68 1.92 8.38
N ILE A 178 -8.14 1.99 7.17
CA ILE A 178 -8.90 2.07 5.93
C ILE A 178 -8.91 0.68 5.29
N LYS A 179 -10.09 0.05 5.27
CA LYS A 179 -10.33 -1.15 4.48
C LYS A 179 -10.61 -0.74 3.04
N ASN A 180 -9.67 -1.03 2.15
CA ASN A 180 -9.78 -0.69 0.75
C ASN A 180 -10.69 -1.67 0.01
N LYS A 181 -11.20 -1.26 -1.16
CA LYS A 181 -12.13 -2.08 -1.95
C LYS A 181 -11.50 -3.36 -2.50
N ASP A 182 -10.18 -3.38 -2.63
CA ASP A 182 -9.38 -4.55 -3.06
C ASP A 182 -9.11 -5.55 -1.91
N GLY A 183 -9.62 -5.28 -0.71
CA GLY A 183 -9.40 -6.10 0.48
C GLY A 183 -8.10 -5.82 1.23
N SER A 184 -7.30 -4.86 0.76
CA SER A 184 -6.11 -4.37 1.47
C SER A 184 -6.50 -3.52 2.68
N LEU A 185 -5.58 -3.41 3.64
CA LEU A 185 -5.72 -2.58 4.83
C LEU A 185 -4.61 -1.55 4.86
N THR A 186 -4.98 -0.27 4.94
CA THR A 186 -4.06 0.84 5.21
C THR A 186 -4.24 1.30 6.65
N VAL A 187 -3.12 1.43 7.35
CA VAL A 187 -3.04 1.93 8.72
C VAL A 187 -2.23 3.20 8.72
N ASN A 188 -2.84 4.32 9.09
CA ASN A 188 -2.15 5.58 9.34
C ASN A 188 -2.09 5.79 10.86
N ALA A 189 -0.88 5.85 11.43
CA ALA A 189 -0.75 6.03 12.87
C ALA A 189 -1.26 7.40 13.32
N ILE A 190 -0.88 8.46 12.60
CA ILE A 190 -1.43 9.82 12.77
C ILE A 190 -1.82 10.37 11.41
N HIS A 191 -3.07 10.80 11.28
CA HIS A 191 -3.57 11.51 10.13
C HIS A 191 -4.22 12.82 10.58
N VAL A 192 -3.62 13.95 10.22
CA VAL A 192 -4.19 15.28 10.46
C VAL A 192 -4.85 15.76 9.18
N LYS A 193 -6.17 15.93 9.23
CA LYS A 193 -6.99 16.41 8.13
C LYS A 193 -7.42 17.85 8.38
N LEU A 194 -6.95 18.78 7.57
CA LEU A 194 -7.38 20.18 7.59
C LEU A 194 -8.74 20.34 6.92
N LEU A 195 -9.67 20.97 7.62
CA LEU A 195 -11.02 21.20 7.15
C LEU A 195 -11.08 22.53 6.40
N GLY A 196 -10.96 22.46 5.07
CA GLY A 196 -11.14 23.63 4.20
C GLY A 196 -12.59 24.11 4.13
N GLY A 197 -12.79 25.34 3.66
CA GLY A 197 -14.11 25.85 3.28
C GLY A 197 -15.00 26.32 4.44
N VAL A 198 -14.48 26.38 5.66
CA VAL A 198 -15.15 27.00 6.81
C VAL A 198 -14.55 28.37 7.11
N VAL A 199 -15.37 29.32 7.57
CA VAL A 199 -14.88 30.63 8.04
C VAL A 199 -13.87 30.38 9.17
N GLY A 200 -12.63 30.86 9.01
CA GLY A 200 -11.55 30.60 9.97
C GLY A 200 -10.71 29.33 9.70
N SER A 201 -10.90 28.62 8.59
CA SER A 201 -10.05 27.48 8.22
C SER A 201 -8.59 27.90 8.04
N LEU A 202 -7.65 27.10 8.53
CA LEU A 202 -6.22 27.28 8.26
C LEU A 202 -5.83 26.88 6.83
N GLY A 203 -6.66 26.07 6.16
CA GLY A 203 -6.38 25.49 4.87
C GLY A 203 -7.16 24.20 4.64
N SER A 204 -6.74 23.42 3.66
CA SER A 204 -7.29 22.09 3.34
C SER A 204 -6.16 21.11 3.04
N GLY A 205 -6.40 19.82 3.28
CA GLY A 205 -5.47 18.74 2.92
C GLY A 205 -5.07 17.91 4.12
N ASP A 206 -4.07 17.07 3.92
CA ASP A 206 -3.77 15.95 4.79
C ASP A 206 -2.27 15.90 5.15
N VAL A 207 -2.00 15.59 6.41
CA VAL A 207 -0.66 15.28 6.92
C VAL A 207 -0.72 13.90 7.55
N ILE A 208 0.01 12.95 6.96
CA ILE A 208 0.08 11.56 7.41
C ILE A 208 1.47 11.27 7.93
N VAL A 209 1.53 10.73 9.15
CA VAL A 209 2.76 10.27 9.79
C VAL A 209 2.65 8.79 10.11
N SER A 210 3.63 8.04 9.62
CA SER A 210 3.74 6.59 9.62
C SER A 210 2.51 5.91 9.05
N SER A 211 2.60 5.48 7.79
CA SER A 211 1.57 4.71 7.11
C SER A 211 2.11 3.34 6.73
N ALA A 212 1.32 2.30 6.97
CA ALA A 212 1.61 0.93 6.57
C ALA A 212 0.38 0.33 5.88
N THR A 213 0.57 -0.25 4.70
CA THR A 213 -0.47 -0.90 3.92
C THR A 213 -0.06 -2.33 3.59
N CYS A 214 -0.97 -3.27 3.76
CA CYS A 214 -0.83 -4.64 3.27
C CYS A 214 -1.96 -4.98 2.35
N GLY A 215 -1.67 -5.77 1.33
CA GLY A 215 -2.65 -6.40 0.48
C GLY A 215 -3.62 -7.31 1.24
N PRO A 216 -4.63 -7.85 0.54
CA PRO A 216 -5.57 -8.78 1.11
C PRO A 216 -4.87 -10.02 1.68
N ALA A 217 -5.55 -10.69 2.60
CA ALA A 217 -5.10 -11.96 3.16
C ALA A 217 -4.71 -12.93 2.05
N ALA A 218 -3.50 -13.48 2.14
CA ALA A 218 -3.05 -14.47 1.17
C ALA A 218 -3.89 -15.75 1.32
N PRO A 219 -4.45 -16.30 0.23
CA PRO A 219 -5.03 -17.63 0.29
C PRO A 219 -3.94 -18.63 0.70
N PRO A 220 -4.30 -19.78 1.30
CA PRO A 220 -3.34 -20.83 1.57
C PRO A 220 -2.59 -21.14 0.29
N MET A 221 -1.28 -20.85 0.24
CA MET A 221 -0.50 -21.22 -0.92
C MET A 221 -0.57 -22.74 -0.99
N PRO A 222 -1.15 -23.34 -2.05
CA PRO A 222 -0.96 -24.76 -2.24
C PRO A 222 0.54 -24.89 -2.40
N LEU A 223 1.21 -25.48 -1.41
CA LEU A 223 2.53 -26.03 -1.63
C LEU A 223 2.33 -26.88 -2.88
N ALA A 224 2.88 -26.43 -4.00
CA ALA A 224 3.11 -27.28 -5.14
C ALA A 224 4.12 -28.30 -4.61
N SER A 225 3.62 -29.28 -3.86
CA SER A 225 4.37 -30.46 -3.50
C SER A 225 4.99 -30.90 -4.81
N GLY A 226 6.32 -31.02 -4.86
CA GLY A 226 7.03 -31.29 -6.12
C GLY A 226 6.43 -32.46 -6.90
N ALA A 227 5.66 -33.33 -6.23
CA ALA A 227 4.72 -34.28 -6.79
C ALA A 227 3.89 -33.77 -7.98
N GLY A 228 3.31 -32.57 -7.97
CA GLY A 228 2.49 -32.07 -9.08
C GLY A 228 3.27 -31.87 -10.38
N LEU A 229 4.50 -31.33 -10.28
CA LEU A 229 5.41 -31.19 -11.42
C LEU A 229 5.90 -32.56 -11.91
N TRP A 230 6.24 -33.48 -10.98
CA TRP A 230 6.65 -34.84 -11.32
C TRP A 230 5.52 -35.66 -11.95
N ILE A 231 4.27 -35.49 -11.51
CA ILE A 231 3.09 -36.12 -12.11
C ILE A 231 2.87 -35.55 -13.52
N GLY A 232 2.97 -34.23 -13.71
CA GLY A 232 2.86 -33.59 -15.03
C GLY A 232 3.94 -34.05 -16.01
N LEU A 233 5.20 -34.10 -15.58
CA LEU A 233 6.32 -34.61 -16.37
C LEU A 233 6.19 -36.12 -16.63
N GLY A 234 5.71 -36.88 -15.65
CA GLY A 234 5.45 -38.32 -15.78
C GLY A 234 4.36 -38.61 -16.82
N LEU A 235 3.27 -37.83 -16.84
CA LEU A 235 2.19 -37.96 -17.81
C LEU A 235 2.66 -37.60 -19.23
N LEU A 236 3.46 -36.53 -19.37
CA LEU A 236 4.09 -36.16 -20.65
C LEU A 236 5.03 -37.26 -21.16
N GLY A 237 5.84 -37.86 -20.29
CA GLY A 237 6.68 -39.01 -20.62
C GLY A 237 5.88 -40.23 -21.07
N ALA A 238 4.78 -40.55 -20.36
CA ALA A 238 3.90 -41.66 -20.68
C ALA A 238 3.21 -41.52 -22.05
N ILE A 239 2.99 -40.30 -22.53
CA ILE A 239 2.40 -40.03 -23.85
C ILE A 239 3.49 -39.97 -24.94
N ALA A 240 4.61 -39.30 -24.68
CA ALA A 240 5.66 -39.08 -25.68
C ALA A 240 6.39 -40.37 -26.08
N VAL A 241 6.63 -41.29 -25.15
CA VAL A 241 7.34 -42.56 -25.39
C VAL A 241 6.59 -43.51 -26.37
N PRO A 242 5.30 -43.84 -26.17
CA PRO A 242 4.56 -44.69 -27.10
C PRO A 242 4.33 -44.02 -28.47
N VAL A 243 4.16 -42.69 -28.51
CA VAL A 243 4.01 -41.96 -29.79
C VAL A 243 5.34 -41.96 -30.56
N GLY A 244 6.45 -41.67 -29.90
CA GLY A 244 7.78 -41.68 -30.52
C GLY A 244 8.19 -43.06 -31.05
N THR A 245 7.94 -44.12 -30.27
CA THR A 245 8.21 -45.51 -30.71
C THR A 245 7.33 -45.94 -31.89
N ARG A 246 6.06 -45.51 -31.94
CA ARG A 246 5.17 -45.77 -33.08
C ARG A 246 5.60 -45.05 -34.36
N ILE A 247 6.07 -43.81 -34.25
CA ILE A 247 6.60 -43.04 -35.39
C ILE A 247 7.92 -43.66 -35.89
N TYR A 248 8.82 -44.03 -34.99
CA TYR A 248 10.09 -44.68 -35.34
C TYR A 248 9.86 -46.01 -36.06
N ARG A 249 8.97 -46.87 -35.53
CA ARG A 249 8.62 -48.15 -36.18
C ARG A 249 8.00 -47.95 -37.56
N ARG A 250 7.14 -46.95 -37.74
CA ARG A 250 6.56 -46.63 -39.06
C ARG A 250 7.59 -46.18 -40.09
N ARG A 251 8.62 -45.43 -39.67
CA ARG A 251 9.71 -45.00 -40.55
C ARG A 251 10.66 -46.14 -40.90
N ALA A 252 10.93 -47.05 -39.96
CA ALA A 252 11.79 -48.22 -40.19
C ALA A 252 11.19 -49.25 -41.17
N THR A 253 9.86 -49.31 -41.29
CA THR A 253 9.18 -50.19 -42.27
C THR A 253 9.05 -49.61 -43.68
N GLN A 254 9.50 -48.36 -43.90
CA GLN A 254 9.44 -47.67 -45.19
C GLN A 254 10.83 -47.45 -45.82
N ALA A 255 11.89 -47.96 -45.20
CA ALA A 255 13.24 -48.04 -45.73
C ALA A 255 13.55 -49.49 -46.10
#